data_AF-A0A952YR25-F1
#
_entry.id   AF-A0A952YR25-F1
#
_cell.length_a   1.000
_cell.length_b   1.000
_cell.length_c   1.000
_cell.angle_alpha   90.00
_cell.angle_beta   90.00
_cell.angle_gamma   90.00
#
_symmetry.space_group_name_H-M   'P 1'
#
loop_
_entity.id
_entity.type
_entity.pdbx_description
1 polymer ?
#
loop_
_entity_poly.entity_id
_entity_poly.type
_entity_poly.pdbx_seq_one_letter_code
_entity_poly.pdbx_strand_id
1 'polypeptide(L)'
;MKTRSGGSDRGAAGGARGVEPGAPASARGAGARWTEPDGIHIDVRGLPAPEPLVAILELVGSIRDATPVIVHHDRDPRMLYPELAELGWTAEQIEGAPGEVRLRLAPAG
;
A
#
# COMPACT_ATOMS: atom_id res chain seq x y z
N MET A 1 52.10 8.48 -24.85
CA MET A 1 52.59 7.08 -24.88
C MET A 1 52.72 6.64 -23.42
N LYS A 2 51.97 5.74 -22.79
CA LYS A 2 51.16 4.55 -23.15
C LYS A 2 49.93 4.52 -22.21
N THR A 3 48.70 4.51 -22.68
CA THR A 3 47.78 3.35 -22.75
C THR A 3 48.03 2.16 -21.80
N ARG A 4 47.00 1.85 -21.00
CA ARG A 4 46.45 0.52 -20.61
C ARG A 4 45.28 0.79 -19.63
N SER A 5 44.01 0.57 -19.97
CA SER A 5 43.28 -0.69 -20.27
C SER A 5 43.13 -1.59 -19.05
N GLY A 6 41.89 -2.03 -18.82
CA GLY A 6 41.43 -2.87 -17.70
C GLY A 6 40.58 -2.07 -16.71
N GLY A 7 39.34 -2.40 -16.42
CA GLY A 7 38.47 -3.51 -16.76
C GLY A 7 37.15 -3.20 -16.07
N SER A 8 36.05 -3.32 -16.80
CA SER A 8 34.71 -3.04 -16.28
C SER A 8 34.23 -4.28 -15.52
N ASP A 9 34.48 -4.31 -14.21
CA ASP A 9 33.87 -5.30 -13.33
C ASP A 9 32.44 -4.90 -12.99
N ARG A 10 31.53 -5.82 -13.32
CA ARG A 10 30.16 -5.84 -12.84
C ARG A 10 30.19 -6.26 -11.38
N GLY A 11 29.43 -5.58 -10.54
CA GLY A 11 29.08 -6.10 -9.22
C GLY A 11 28.91 -5.00 -8.20
N ALA A 12 27.66 -4.63 -7.96
CA ALA A 12 27.13 -4.54 -6.61
C ALA A 12 25.62 -4.26 -6.69
N ALA A 13 24.85 -5.17 -6.11
CA ALA A 13 23.46 -4.94 -5.75
C ALA A 13 23.36 -3.64 -4.94
N GLY A 14 22.72 -2.64 -5.51
CA GLY A 14 22.50 -1.34 -4.89
C GLY A 14 21.27 -1.36 -3.99
N GLY A 15 21.46 -1.86 -2.77
CA GLY A 15 20.75 -1.43 -1.57
C GLY A 15 19.23 -1.47 -1.61
N ALA A 16 18.65 -2.53 -1.02
CA ALA A 16 17.40 -2.38 -0.30
C ALA A 16 17.54 -1.17 0.63
N ARG A 17 16.91 -0.06 0.27
CA ARG A 17 16.86 1.11 1.14
C ARG A 17 16.17 0.65 2.41
N GLY A 18 16.91 0.74 3.52
CA GLY A 18 16.42 0.46 4.85
C GLY A 18 15.07 1.13 5.04
N VAL A 19 14.09 0.34 5.43
CA VAL A 19 12.80 0.86 5.86
C VAL A 19 13.05 1.54 7.20
N GLU A 20 13.13 2.86 7.19
CA GLU A 20 13.12 3.67 8.41
C GLU A 20 11.75 3.44 9.10
N PRO A 21 11.70 2.87 10.32
CA PRO A 21 10.46 2.82 11.06
C PRO A 21 10.08 4.24 11.55
N GLY A 22 8.83 4.64 11.31
CA GLY A 22 8.20 5.72 12.07
C GLY A 22 8.22 7.14 11.48
N ALA A 23 8.07 7.30 10.16
CA ALA A 23 7.59 8.59 9.64
C ALA A 23 6.10 8.77 10.03
N PRO A 24 5.68 9.91 10.61
CA PRO A 24 4.27 10.13 10.92
C PRO A 24 3.44 10.03 9.64
N ALA A 25 2.32 9.31 9.71
CA ALA A 25 1.42 9.06 8.58
C ALA A 25 1.00 10.34 7.84
N SER A 26 1.05 11.50 8.52
CA SER A 26 0.71 12.82 7.97
C SER A 26 1.67 13.37 6.90
N ALA A 27 2.86 12.79 6.70
CA ALA A 27 3.83 13.24 5.68
C ALA A 27 3.77 12.42 4.37
N ARG A 28 2.96 11.35 4.34
CA ARG A 28 2.85 10.46 3.18
C ARG A 28 1.75 11.01 2.26
N GLY A 29 2.10 11.29 1.00
CA GLY A 29 1.17 11.88 0.02
C GLY A 29 0.00 10.95 -0.33
N ALA A 30 -1.04 11.48 -0.96
CA ALA A 30 -2.18 10.69 -1.42
C ALA A 30 -1.73 9.58 -2.37
N GLY A 31 -2.23 8.36 -2.15
CA GLY A 31 -1.82 7.14 -2.86
C GLY A 31 -0.56 6.46 -2.29
N ALA A 32 0.01 6.96 -1.19
CA ALA A 32 1.17 6.34 -0.57
C ALA A 32 0.87 4.94 -0.03
N ARG A 33 1.85 4.04 -0.19
CA ARG A 33 1.82 2.67 0.32
C ARG A 33 3.02 2.42 1.23
N TRP A 34 2.83 1.66 2.30
CA TRP A 34 3.91 1.24 3.20
C TRP A 34 3.56 -0.08 3.89
N THR A 35 4.54 -0.71 4.52
CA THR A 35 4.33 -1.97 5.26
C THR A 35 4.54 -1.71 6.75
N GLU A 36 3.65 -2.26 7.57
CA GLU A 36 3.75 -2.33 9.03
C GLU A 36 3.48 -3.77 9.48
N PRO A 37 3.64 -4.11 10.78
CA PRO A 37 3.41 -5.47 11.27
C PRO A 37 2.00 -6.03 11.02
N ASP A 38 0.98 -5.17 10.88
CA ASP A 38 -0.42 -5.56 10.66
C ASP A 38 -0.83 -5.66 9.18
N GLY A 39 0.04 -5.25 8.24
CA GLY A 39 -0.17 -5.47 6.81
C GLY A 39 0.42 -4.40 5.89
N ILE A 40 -0.09 -4.39 4.66
CA ILE A 40 0.23 -3.37 3.66
C ILE A 40 -0.77 -2.24 3.80
N HIS A 41 -0.30 -1.04 4.09
CA HIS A 41 -1.14 0.13 4.16
C HIS A 41 -1.24 0.84 2.82
N ILE A 42 -2.39 1.46 2.57
CA ILE A 42 -2.61 2.41 1.49
C ILE A 42 -3.39 3.61 2.02
N ASP A 43 -2.86 4.82 1.79
CA ASP A 43 -3.56 6.06 2.07
C ASP A 43 -4.20 6.60 0.80
N VAL A 44 -5.53 6.60 0.73
CA VAL A 44 -6.29 7.12 -0.42
C VAL A 44 -7.01 8.43 -0.10
N ARG A 45 -6.73 9.04 1.05
CA ARG A 45 -7.29 10.33 1.44
C ARG A 45 -6.85 11.42 0.47
N GLY A 46 -7.78 12.32 0.16
CA GLY A 46 -7.57 13.42 -0.79
C GLY A 46 -7.57 12.99 -2.26
N LEU A 47 -7.66 11.69 -2.58
CA LEU A 47 -7.77 11.26 -3.98
C LEU A 47 -9.18 11.56 -4.54
N PRO A 48 -9.27 12.07 -5.79
CA PRO A 48 -10.56 12.33 -6.41
C PRO A 48 -11.27 11.02 -6.76
N ALA A 49 -12.60 10.97 -6.74
CA ALA A 49 -13.30 9.80 -7.26
C ALA A 49 -13.03 9.65 -8.78
N PRO A 50 -12.80 8.43 -9.31
CA PRO A 50 -12.91 7.12 -8.66
C PRO A 50 -11.59 6.55 -8.08
N GLU A 51 -10.52 7.35 -8.03
CA GLU A 51 -9.15 6.91 -7.72
C GLU A 51 -9.00 6.09 -6.42
N PRO A 52 -9.68 6.40 -5.29
CA PRO A 52 -9.62 5.54 -4.11
C PRO A 52 -10.02 4.09 -4.39
N LEU A 53 -11.09 3.88 -5.16
CA LEU A 53 -11.60 2.55 -5.47
C LEU A 53 -10.59 1.78 -6.33
N VAL A 54 -10.12 2.41 -7.41
CA VAL A 54 -9.18 1.81 -8.35
C VAL A 54 -7.88 1.41 -7.63
N ALA A 55 -7.30 2.32 -6.86
CA ALA A 55 -6.03 2.08 -6.17
C ALA A 55 -6.11 0.93 -5.14
N ILE A 56 -7.24 0.79 -4.46
CA ILE A 56 -7.47 -0.30 -3.50
C ILE A 56 -7.64 -1.64 -4.22
N LEU A 57 -8.49 -1.70 -5.26
CA LEU A 57 -8.75 -2.94 -5.99
C LEU A 57 -7.51 -3.45 -6.72
N GLU A 58 -6.70 -2.56 -7.30
CA GLU A 58 -5.41 -2.91 -7.90
C GLU A 58 -4.44 -3.52 -6.88
N LEU A 59 -4.37 -2.93 -5.68
CA LEU A 59 -3.51 -3.45 -4.62
C LEU A 59 -3.98 -4.83 -4.16
N VAL A 60 -5.26 -4.97 -3.84
CA VAL A 60 -5.88 -6.24 -3.43
C VAL A 60 -5.66 -7.32 -4.51
N GLY A 61 -5.92 -6.99 -5.77
CA GLY A 61 -5.72 -7.90 -6.90
C GLY A 61 -4.27 -8.26 -7.18
N SER A 62 -3.29 -7.57 -6.59
CA SER A 62 -1.86 -7.89 -6.68
C SER A 62 -1.37 -8.85 -5.60
N ILE A 63 -2.12 -8.99 -4.50
CA ILE A 63 -1.75 -9.85 -3.37
C ILE A 63 -2.00 -11.32 -3.76
N ARG A 64 -1.09 -12.20 -3.36
CA ARG A 64 -1.11 -13.64 -3.69
C ARG A 64 -1.16 -14.55 -2.46
N ASP A 65 -1.02 -13.96 -1.28
CA ASP A 65 -1.08 -14.61 0.01
C ASP A 65 -2.21 -14.00 0.86
N ALA A 66 -2.26 -14.37 2.15
CA ALA A 66 -3.25 -13.85 3.08
C ALA A 66 -2.85 -12.52 3.74
N THR A 67 -1.94 -11.74 3.13
CA THR A 67 -1.48 -10.47 3.70
C THR A 67 -2.64 -9.46 3.78
N PRO A 68 -2.95 -8.92 4.97
CA PRO A 68 -3.98 -7.91 5.11
C PRO A 68 -3.61 -6.57 4.45
N VAL A 69 -4.63 -5.83 4.02
CA VAL A 69 -4.48 -4.44 3.54
C VAL A 69 -5.15 -3.49 4.52
N ILE A 70 -4.44 -2.44 4.93
CA ILE A 70 -4.97 -1.40 5.81
C ILE A 70 -5.22 -0.12 5.00
N VAL A 71 -6.48 0.20 4.77
CA VAL A 71 -6.89 1.38 4.00
C VAL A 71 -7.13 2.55 4.93
N HIS A 72 -6.53 3.70 4.62
CA HIS A 72 -6.86 4.99 5.22
C HIS A 72 -7.71 5.79 4.22
N HIS A 73 -8.95 6.12 4.61
CA HIS A 73 -9.95 6.70 3.70
C HIS A 73 -10.65 7.92 4.33
N ASP A 74 -11.07 8.90 3.54
CA ASP A 74 -11.73 10.14 4.06
C ASP A 74 -13.15 9.92 4.58
N ARG A 75 -13.77 8.79 4.22
CA ARG A 75 -15.21 8.50 4.43
C ARG A 75 -15.50 7.02 4.20
N ASP A 76 -16.70 6.55 4.53
CA ASP A 76 -17.13 5.17 4.29
C ASP A 76 -17.23 4.86 2.77
N PRO A 77 -16.40 3.95 2.21
CA PRO A 77 -16.35 3.67 0.77
C PRO A 77 -17.39 2.60 0.37
N ARG A 78 -18.69 2.93 0.42
CA ARG A 78 -19.77 1.96 0.16
C ARG A 78 -19.67 1.17 -1.14
N MET A 79 -19.10 1.76 -2.21
CA MET A 79 -18.91 1.08 -3.49
C MET A 79 -17.78 0.03 -3.46
N LEU A 80 -16.87 0.08 -2.49
CA LEU A 80 -15.78 -0.88 -2.36
C LEU A 80 -16.27 -2.25 -1.90
N TYR A 81 -17.24 -2.31 -0.98
CA TYR A 81 -17.71 -3.56 -0.39
C TYR A 81 -18.20 -4.61 -1.40
N PRO A 82 -19.08 -4.29 -2.38
CA PRO A 82 -19.47 -5.27 -3.39
C PRO A 82 -18.28 -5.75 -4.24
N GLU A 83 -17.36 -4.86 -4.63
CA GLU A 83 -16.18 -5.23 -5.43
C GLU A 83 -15.23 -6.17 -4.67
N LEU A 84 -15.04 -5.93 -3.37
CA LEU A 84 -14.26 -6.83 -2.52
C LEU A 84 -14.92 -8.22 -2.41
N ALA A 85 -16.24 -8.27 -2.29
CA ALA A 85 -16.96 -9.54 -2.20
C ALA A 85 -16.78 -10.38 -3.47
N GLU A 86 -16.85 -9.76 -4.66
CA GLU A 86 -16.58 -10.44 -5.94
C GLU A 86 -15.14 -10.99 -6.04
N LEU A 87 -14.18 -10.32 -5.40
CA LEU A 87 -12.79 -10.76 -5.32
C LEU A 87 -12.54 -11.82 -4.22
N GLY A 88 -13.55 -12.16 -3.42
CA GLY A 88 -13.38 -13.05 -2.27
C GLY A 88 -12.63 -12.39 -1.11
N TRP A 89 -12.83 -11.09 -0.90
CA TRP A 89 -12.28 -10.30 0.20
C TRP A 89 -13.39 -9.71 1.08
N THR A 90 -13.05 -9.43 2.33
CA THR A 90 -13.90 -8.74 3.29
C THR A 90 -13.24 -7.46 3.78
N ALA A 91 -14.06 -6.53 4.29
CA ALA A 91 -13.61 -5.29 4.91
C ALA A 91 -14.18 -5.18 6.32
N GLU A 92 -13.32 -4.89 7.28
CA GLU A 92 -13.67 -4.60 8.67
C GLU A 92 -13.24 -3.17 8.99
N GLN A 93 -14.14 -2.35 9.54
CA GLN A 93 -13.76 -1.04 10.05
C GLN A 93 -13.03 -1.18 11.38
N ILE A 94 -11.84 -0.59 11.50
CA ILE A 94 -10.99 -0.62 12.69
C ILE A 94 -10.75 0.80 13.22
N GLU A 95 -10.13 0.92 14.39
CA GLU A 95 -9.80 2.22 14.98
C GLU A 95 -8.82 3.02 14.10
N GLY A 96 -9.25 4.22 13.71
CA GLY A 96 -8.53 5.15 12.85
C GLY A 96 -8.10 6.42 13.57
N ALA A 97 -7.34 7.27 12.90
CA ALA A 97 -7.14 8.63 13.37
C ALA A 97 -8.47 9.42 13.39
N PRO A 98 -8.59 10.51 14.17
CA PRO A 98 -9.76 11.37 14.08
C PRO A 98 -9.95 11.93 12.66
N GLY A 99 -11.15 11.78 12.12
CA GLY A 99 -11.50 12.32 10.79
C GLY A 99 -11.24 11.39 9.60
N GLU A 100 -10.82 10.14 9.84
CA GLU A 100 -10.72 9.13 8.78
C GLU A 100 -11.59 7.89 9.08
N VAL A 101 -11.81 7.11 8.03
CA VAL A 101 -12.27 5.73 8.10
C VAL A 101 -11.07 4.84 7.85
N ARG A 102 -10.75 3.97 8.81
CA ARG A 102 -9.72 2.95 8.64
C ARG A 102 -10.36 1.59 8.45
N LEU A 103 -9.97 0.89 7.38
CA LEU A 103 -10.47 -0.45 7.06
C LEU A 103 -9.32 -1.45 7.06
N ARG A 104 -9.55 -2.62 7.63
CA ARG A 104 -8.74 -3.82 7.42
C ARG A 104 -9.42 -4.69 6.38
N LEU A 105 -8.73 -4.96 5.28
CA LEU A 105 -9.15 -5.88 4.23
C LEU A 105 -8.40 -7.20 4.35
N ALA A 106 -9.10 -8.31 4.20
CA ALA A 106 -8.51 -9.64 4.19
C ALA A 106 -9.31 -10.59 3.29
N PRO A 107 -8.69 -11.66 2.75
CA PRO A 107 -9.44 -12.71 2.06
C PRO A 107 -10.60 -13.25 2.92
N ALA A 108 -11.74 -13.48 2.29
CA ALA A 108 -12.83 -14.24 2.88
C ALA A 108 -12.36 -15.68 3.05
N GLY A 109 -12.38 -16.17 4.30
CA GLY A 109 -11.92 -17.52 4.65
C GLY A 109 -12.80 -18.64 4.10
#